data_AF-A0A8J5PKG3-F1
#
_entry.id   AF-A0A8J5PKG3-F1
#
_cell.length_a   1.000
_cell.length_b   1.000
_cell.length_c   1.000
_cell.angle_alpha   90.00
_cell.angle_beta   90.00
_cell.angle_gamma   90.00
#
_symmetry.space_group_name_H-M   'P 1'
#
loop_
_entity.id
_entity.type
_entity.pdbx_description
1 polymer ?
#
loop_
_entity_poly.entity_id
_entity_poly.type
_entity_poly.pdbx_seq_one_letter_code
_entity_poly.pdbx_strand_id
1 'polypeptide(L)'
;MAPSWLEKFIVRGDASPDPRRSAEKPTLEMHYTALIGHRRILGVKGDKTPRYEVERRAILEIWGDKCYVKSPNQNAEIAMIDFHSFPPKTEVKFSQQSRTITMKGADGKYTASGGLGELHWKPTGMVLHGRASWELRDEGDLVMSVTIDDQQVNGMICLWKDDLTPEVEEELIMVGISKIEEYRRLIRNSKVAADGTLEARTGQCNPGIDLIKLKIKPGKSFTAVGNPGKCHNLPANVKNFDVYSDDTRSLVSCFDCKVYTEANCKGSFVSLEGADNFAFKTTKKPHYKSWRCGPP
;
A
#
# COMPACT_ATOMS: atom_id res chain seq x y z
N MET A 1 20.30 1.82 1.76
CA MET A 1 20.60 1.94 0.31
C MET A 1 19.48 1.23 -0.43
N ALA A 2 18.90 1.80 -1.49
CA ALA A 2 17.79 1.14 -2.19
C ALA A 2 18.30 -0.13 -2.91
N PRO A 3 17.47 -1.17 -3.08
CA PRO A 3 17.89 -2.35 -3.82
C PRO A 3 18.18 -2.02 -5.28
N SER A 4 19.26 -2.55 -5.85
CA SER A 4 19.67 -2.31 -7.25
C SER A 4 18.63 -2.71 -8.30
N TRP A 5 17.68 -3.58 -7.94
CA TRP A 5 16.55 -3.90 -8.81
C TRP A 5 15.51 -2.77 -8.89
N LEU A 6 15.38 -1.94 -7.85
CA LEU A 6 14.45 -0.80 -7.81
C LEU A 6 14.93 0.33 -8.73
N GLU A 7 16.24 0.50 -8.89
CA GLU A 7 16.84 1.46 -9.82
C GLU A 7 16.45 1.18 -11.28
N LYS A 8 16.10 -0.06 -11.63
CA LYS A 8 15.60 -0.41 -12.97
C LYS A 8 14.20 0.13 -13.25
N PHE A 9 13.44 0.49 -12.20
CA PHE A 9 12.11 1.11 -12.29
C PHE A 9 12.17 2.64 -12.28
N ILE A 10 13.33 3.22 -11.97
CA ILE A 10 13.60 4.65 -12.15
C ILE A 10 13.82 4.87 -13.65
N VAL A 11 12.90 5.64 -14.24
CA VAL A 11 12.58 5.73 -15.68
C VAL A 11 13.81 5.84 -16.59
N ARG A 12 13.87 4.98 -17.63
CA ARG A 12 14.87 5.01 -18.73
C ARG A 12 14.29 5.49 -20.09
N GLY A 13 13.09 6.07 -20.09
CA GLY A 13 12.40 6.59 -21.29
C GLY A 13 12.10 8.09 -21.21
N ASP A 14 11.43 8.63 -22.23
CA ASP A 14 10.88 9.99 -22.18
C ASP A 14 9.86 10.10 -21.04
N ALA A 15 10.28 10.74 -19.96
CA ALA A 15 9.47 10.94 -18.77
C ALA A 15 8.62 12.21 -18.85
N SER A 16 8.63 12.93 -19.98
CA SER A 16 7.93 14.22 -20.08
C SER A 16 6.41 14.00 -19.94
N PRO A 17 5.78 14.66 -18.95
CA PRO A 17 4.33 14.71 -18.83
C PRO A 17 3.68 15.32 -20.06
N ASP A 18 2.47 14.88 -20.37
CA ASP A 18 1.62 15.51 -21.37
C ASP A 18 1.35 16.99 -21.02
N PRO A 19 1.51 17.95 -21.97
CA PRO A 19 1.34 19.38 -21.71
C PRO A 19 -0.03 19.75 -21.12
N ARG A 20 -1.09 19.00 -21.46
CA ARG A 20 -2.45 19.21 -20.95
C ARG A 20 -2.50 19.20 -19.41
N ARG A 21 -1.63 18.41 -18.77
CA ARG A 21 -1.53 18.32 -17.30
C ARG A 21 -1.14 19.64 -16.63
N SER A 22 -0.56 20.57 -17.37
CA SER A 22 -0.18 21.90 -16.88
C SER A 22 -1.02 23.03 -17.44
N ALA A 23 -1.63 22.84 -18.61
CA ALA A 23 -2.35 23.87 -19.35
C ALA A 23 -3.88 23.80 -19.17
N GLU A 24 -4.42 22.63 -18.84
CA GLU A 24 -5.85 22.35 -18.84
C GLU A 24 -6.31 21.77 -17.50
N LYS A 25 -7.63 21.68 -17.32
CA LYS A 25 -8.25 20.97 -16.21
C LYS A 25 -8.77 19.62 -16.68
N PRO A 26 -8.59 18.54 -15.90
CA PRO A 26 -9.17 17.25 -16.22
C PRO A 26 -10.71 17.30 -16.12
N THR A 27 -11.37 16.45 -16.89
CA THR A 27 -12.83 16.26 -16.86
C THR A 27 -13.29 15.75 -15.49
N LEU A 28 -12.47 14.89 -14.87
CA LEU A 28 -12.68 14.41 -13.50
C LEU A 28 -11.36 14.40 -12.72
N GLU A 29 -11.40 14.86 -11.48
CA GLU A 29 -10.29 14.79 -10.53
C GLU A 29 -10.71 14.04 -9.25
N MET A 30 -10.14 12.85 -9.08
CA MET A 30 -10.36 11.99 -7.91
C MET A 30 -9.13 12.04 -6.99
N HIS A 31 -9.34 12.44 -5.75
CA HIS A 31 -8.31 12.44 -4.72
C HIS A 31 -8.28 11.10 -4.00
N TYR A 32 -7.11 10.50 -3.92
CA TYR A 32 -6.83 9.32 -3.13
C TYR A 32 -6.10 9.73 -1.84
N THR A 33 -6.51 9.16 -0.71
CA THR A 33 -5.83 9.36 0.57
C THR A 33 -5.72 8.03 1.31
N ALA A 34 -4.48 7.67 1.68
CA ALA A 34 -4.23 6.56 2.58
C ALA A 34 -4.46 6.99 4.03
N LEU A 35 -5.40 6.33 4.70
CA LEU A 35 -5.71 6.53 6.12
C LEU A 35 -5.02 5.47 6.98
N ILE A 36 -5.17 5.62 8.30
CA ILE A 36 -4.72 4.65 9.30
C ILE A 36 -5.45 3.30 9.09
N GLY A 37 -4.79 2.18 9.42
CA GLY A 37 -5.41 0.85 9.43
C GLY A 37 -5.65 0.24 8.04
N HIS A 38 -4.80 0.56 7.06
CA HIS A 38 -4.93 0.06 5.68
C HIS A 38 -6.29 0.36 5.03
N ARG A 39 -6.94 1.45 5.41
CA ARG A 39 -8.11 1.98 4.71
C ARG A 39 -7.66 3.13 3.82
N ARG A 40 -8.16 3.18 2.59
CA ARG A 40 -7.96 4.34 1.73
C ARG A 40 -9.29 4.82 1.21
N ILE A 41 -9.39 6.12 1.03
CA ILE A 41 -10.60 6.77 0.55
C ILE A 41 -10.30 7.45 -0.77
N LEU A 42 -11.29 7.43 -1.67
CA LEU A 42 -11.27 8.22 -2.88
C LEU A 42 -12.54 9.07 -3.00
N GLY A 43 -12.38 10.33 -3.38
CA GLY A 43 -13.50 11.25 -3.59
C GLY A 43 -13.10 12.47 -4.41
N VAL A 44 -14.09 13.23 -4.86
CA VAL A 44 -13.91 14.51 -5.52
C VAL A 44 -13.88 15.62 -4.46
N LYS A 45 -13.17 16.70 -4.74
CA LYS A 45 -13.14 17.87 -3.86
C LYS A 45 -14.57 18.38 -3.58
N GLY A 46 -14.92 18.46 -2.30
CA GLY A 46 -16.24 18.88 -1.84
C GLY A 46 -17.19 17.73 -1.49
N ASP A 47 -16.82 16.49 -1.79
CA ASP A 47 -17.58 15.32 -1.36
C ASP A 47 -17.60 15.24 0.19
N LYS A 48 -18.81 15.05 0.75
CA LYS A 48 -18.98 14.80 2.19
C LYS A 48 -18.74 13.35 2.59
N THR A 49 -18.85 12.45 1.62
CA THR A 49 -18.68 11.00 1.76
C THR A 49 -17.77 10.53 0.64
N PRO A 50 -16.76 9.70 0.90
CA PRO A 50 -15.91 9.18 -0.17
C PRO A 50 -16.74 8.34 -1.15
N ARG A 51 -16.42 8.46 -2.45
CA ARG A 51 -17.06 7.67 -3.52
C ARG A 51 -16.63 6.22 -3.46
N TYR A 52 -15.36 5.99 -3.11
CA TYR A 52 -14.79 4.67 -2.97
C TYR A 52 -13.96 4.52 -1.69
N GLU A 53 -13.97 3.32 -1.16
CA GLU A 53 -13.09 2.86 -0.08
C GLU A 53 -12.30 1.64 -0.53
N VAL A 54 -11.00 1.66 -0.26
CA VAL A 54 -10.08 0.59 -0.63
C VAL A 54 -9.52 -0.04 0.63
N GLU A 55 -9.79 -1.32 0.80
CA GLU A 55 -9.28 -2.15 1.89
C GLU A 55 -8.25 -3.14 1.32
N ARG A 56 -7.00 -3.04 1.79
CA ARG A 56 -5.97 -4.02 1.41
C ARG A 56 -6.06 -5.21 2.35
N ARG A 57 -6.06 -6.41 1.78
CA ARG A 57 -5.84 -7.66 2.51
C ARG A 57 -4.62 -8.37 1.94
N ALA A 58 -3.65 -8.63 2.80
CA ALA A 58 -2.54 -9.52 2.46
C ALA A 58 -3.08 -10.96 2.44
N ILE A 59 -2.75 -11.73 1.41
CA ILE A 59 -3.01 -13.17 1.39
C ILE A 59 -1.71 -13.87 1.73
N LEU A 60 -1.76 -14.75 2.73
CA LEU A 60 -0.62 -15.27 3.50
C LEU A 60 0.31 -16.26 2.77
N GLU A 61 0.34 -16.27 1.44
CA GLU A 61 1.19 -17.19 0.66
C GLU A 61 1.74 -16.51 -0.62
N ILE A 62 2.30 -17.31 -1.53
CA ILE A 62 3.05 -16.94 -2.74
C ILE A 62 2.20 -16.17 -3.80
N TRP A 63 0.94 -15.85 -3.49
CA TRP A 63 -0.07 -15.49 -4.47
C TRP A 63 -0.30 -13.99 -4.70
N GLY A 64 0.09 -13.10 -3.77
CA GLY A 64 -0.01 -11.65 -3.99
C GLY A 64 -0.69 -10.84 -2.88
N ASP A 65 -0.97 -9.58 -3.20
CA ASP A 65 -1.82 -8.69 -2.39
C ASP A 65 -3.19 -8.59 -3.05
N LYS A 66 -4.27 -8.44 -2.26
CA LYS A 66 -5.57 -8.05 -2.78
C LYS A 66 -6.03 -6.72 -2.21
N CYS A 67 -6.70 -5.94 -3.04
CA CYS A 67 -7.46 -4.77 -2.59
C CYS A 67 -8.93 -4.97 -2.95
N TYR A 68 -9.81 -4.70 -2.00
CA TYR A 68 -11.25 -4.71 -2.20
C TYR A 68 -11.71 -3.26 -2.25
N VAL A 69 -12.38 -2.88 -3.33
CA VAL A 69 -12.91 -1.54 -3.55
C VAL A 69 -14.41 -1.57 -3.35
N LYS A 70 -14.90 -0.75 -2.44
CA LYS A 70 -16.33 -0.63 -2.11
C LYS A 70 -16.80 0.79 -2.38
N SER A 71 -18.06 0.96 -2.77
CA SER A 71 -18.71 2.27 -2.78
C SER A 71 -19.54 2.43 -1.51
N PRO A 72 -19.19 3.34 -0.58
CA PRO A 72 -19.95 3.57 0.64
C PRO A 72 -21.40 4.01 0.35
N ASN A 73 -21.59 4.82 -0.69
CA ASN A 73 -22.91 5.32 -1.08
C ASN A 73 -23.84 4.19 -1.56
N GLN A 74 -23.30 3.20 -2.27
CA GLN A 74 -24.07 2.05 -2.75
C GLN A 74 -24.08 0.89 -1.74
N ASN A 75 -23.26 0.98 -0.69
CA ASN A 75 -22.96 -0.12 0.23
C ASN A 75 -22.64 -1.44 -0.50
N ALA A 76 -21.86 -1.35 -1.58
CA ALA A 76 -21.57 -2.46 -2.47
C ALA A 76 -20.07 -2.57 -2.73
N GLU A 77 -19.60 -3.81 -2.91
CA GLU A 77 -18.28 -4.06 -3.50
C GLU A 77 -18.36 -3.79 -5.00
N ILE A 78 -17.42 -3.00 -5.49
CA ILE A 78 -17.34 -2.56 -6.89
C ILE A 78 -16.34 -3.43 -7.64
N ALA A 79 -15.16 -3.64 -7.05
CA ALA A 79 -14.13 -4.45 -7.66
C ALA A 79 -13.18 -5.07 -6.63
N MET A 80 -12.54 -6.16 -7.03
CA MET A 80 -11.38 -6.74 -6.37
C MET A 80 -10.17 -6.61 -7.29
N ILE A 81 -9.09 -6.04 -6.76
CA ILE A 81 -7.81 -5.90 -7.45
C ILE A 81 -6.85 -6.95 -6.89
N ASP A 82 -6.36 -7.84 -7.75
CA ASP A 82 -5.46 -8.94 -7.42
C ASP A 82 -4.07 -8.69 -8.00
N PHE A 83 -3.09 -8.61 -7.13
CA PHE A 83 -1.72 -8.29 -7.51
C PHE A 83 -0.83 -9.53 -7.44
N HIS A 84 -0.69 -10.23 -8.56
CA HIS A 84 0.13 -11.44 -8.64
C HIS A 84 1.63 -11.12 -8.62
N SER A 85 2.38 -11.91 -7.86
CA SER A 85 3.85 -11.82 -7.82
C SER A 85 4.52 -12.71 -8.86
N PHE A 86 3.91 -13.84 -9.24
CA PHE A 86 4.49 -14.78 -10.20
C PHE A 86 3.41 -15.56 -10.99
N PRO A 87 3.32 -15.42 -12.33
CA PRO A 87 3.96 -14.36 -13.12
C PRO A 87 3.43 -12.98 -12.70
N PRO A 88 4.25 -11.91 -12.75
CA PRO A 88 3.80 -10.56 -12.39
C PRO A 88 2.66 -10.09 -13.29
N LYS A 89 1.50 -9.86 -12.69
CA LYS A 89 0.32 -9.28 -13.34
C LYS A 89 -0.60 -8.64 -12.30
N THR A 90 -1.42 -7.72 -12.76
CA THR A 90 -2.48 -7.10 -11.96
C THR A 90 -3.81 -7.42 -12.61
N GLU A 91 -4.75 -7.98 -11.85
CA GLU A 91 -6.11 -8.25 -12.32
C GLU A 91 -7.09 -7.33 -11.59
N VAL A 92 -7.99 -6.67 -12.33
CA VAL A 92 -9.12 -5.92 -11.76
C VAL A 92 -10.39 -6.69 -12.12
N LYS A 93 -11.07 -7.24 -11.13
CA LYS A 93 -12.31 -8.03 -11.28
C LYS A 93 -13.47 -7.19 -10.80
N PHE A 94 -14.39 -6.85 -11.69
CA PHE A 94 -15.60 -6.08 -11.33
C PHE A 94 -16.61 -7.02 -10.68
N SER A 95 -17.23 -6.59 -9.58
CA SER A 95 -18.11 -7.45 -8.80
C SER A 95 -19.52 -7.54 -9.41
N GLN A 96 -19.98 -6.48 -10.07
CA GLN A 96 -21.30 -6.43 -10.71
C GLN A 96 -21.29 -6.79 -12.20
N GLN A 97 -20.11 -6.88 -12.82
CA GLN A 97 -19.94 -7.19 -14.24
C GLN A 97 -19.07 -8.43 -14.38
N SER A 98 -19.36 -9.33 -15.32
CA SER A 98 -18.47 -10.45 -15.65
C SER A 98 -17.23 -10.00 -16.44
N ARG A 99 -16.62 -8.87 -16.05
CA ARG A 99 -15.46 -8.25 -16.68
C ARG A 99 -14.24 -8.38 -15.76
N THR A 100 -13.15 -8.84 -16.34
CA THR A 100 -11.84 -8.89 -15.68
C THR A 100 -10.82 -8.23 -16.59
N ILE A 101 -10.14 -7.21 -16.08
CA ILE A 101 -9.03 -6.55 -16.76
C ILE A 101 -7.74 -7.18 -16.26
N THR A 102 -6.89 -7.62 -17.18
CA THR A 102 -5.57 -8.19 -16.84
C THR A 102 -4.49 -7.31 -17.44
N MET A 103 -3.68 -6.71 -16.60
CA MET A 103 -2.52 -5.90 -16.98
C MET A 103 -1.24 -6.70 -16.69
N LYS A 104 -0.37 -6.85 -17.69
CA LYS A 104 0.91 -7.57 -17.59
C LYS A 104 2.06 -6.66 -17.98
N GLY A 105 3.25 -6.97 -17.50
CA GLY A 105 4.45 -6.22 -17.87
C GLY A 105 4.50 -4.81 -17.27
N ALA A 106 5.52 -4.04 -17.67
CA ALA A 106 5.75 -2.70 -17.15
C ALA A 106 4.84 -1.63 -17.80
N ASP A 107 4.44 -1.87 -19.04
CA ASP A 107 3.50 -1.07 -19.82
C ASP A 107 2.04 -1.36 -19.46
N GLY A 108 1.75 -2.54 -18.87
CA GLY A 108 0.45 -2.85 -18.29
C GLY A 108 -0.71 -2.71 -19.28
N LYS A 109 -0.48 -3.11 -20.53
CA LYS A 109 -1.47 -2.99 -21.61
C LYS A 109 -2.76 -3.73 -21.32
N TYR A 110 -3.89 -3.15 -21.72
CA TYR A 110 -5.20 -3.82 -21.72
C TYR A 110 -6.17 -3.18 -22.72
N THR A 111 -7.22 -3.91 -23.12
CA THR A 111 -8.29 -3.38 -23.98
C THR A 111 -9.42 -2.82 -23.14
N ALA A 112 -9.65 -1.51 -23.24
CA ALA A 112 -10.68 -0.81 -22.49
C ALA A 112 -12.08 -1.02 -23.08
N SER A 113 -13.10 -0.83 -22.26
CA SER A 113 -14.49 -0.77 -22.71
C SER A 113 -14.82 0.56 -23.38
N GLY A 114 -16.04 0.71 -23.91
CA GLY A 114 -16.55 1.99 -24.42
C GLY A 114 -15.89 2.52 -25.70
N GLY A 115 -15.14 1.69 -26.44
CA GLY A 115 -14.52 2.08 -27.71
C GLY A 115 -13.17 2.80 -27.58
N LEU A 116 -12.58 2.88 -26.39
CA LEU A 116 -11.27 3.48 -26.16
C LEU A 116 -10.08 2.69 -26.73
N GLY A 117 -10.30 1.44 -27.15
CA GLY A 117 -9.26 0.60 -27.76
C GLY A 117 -8.25 0.04 -26.75
N GLU A 118 -7.01 -0.19 -27.20
CA GLU A 118 -5.91 -0.64 -26.34
C GLU A 118 -5.30 0.55 -25.57
N LEU A 119 -5.22 0.43 -24.25
CA LEU A 119 -4.61 1.40 -23.37
C LEU A 119 -3.31 0.87 -22.78
N HIS A 120 -2.36 1.77 -22.52
CA HIS A 120 -1.05 1.43 -21.95
C HIS A 120 -0.53 2.50 -20.99
N TRP A 121 0.25 2.09 -19.99
CA TRP A 121 0.87 2.98 -19.03
C TRP A 121 2.22 3.51 -19.52
N LYS A 122 2.38 4.82 -19.52
CA LYS A 122 3.65 5.54 -19.67
C LYS A 122 4.06 6.14 -18.31
N PRO A 123 5.21 5.77 -17.72
CA PRO A 123 5.72 6.45 -16.53
C PRO A 123 6.23 7.86 -16.90
N THR A 124 5.88 8.87 -16.09
CA THR A 124 6.20 10.30 -16.35
C THR A 124 6.93 10.99 -15.21
N GLY A 125 7.32 10.23 -14.20
CA GLY A 125 8.11 10.74 -13.09
C GLY A 125 8.18 9.70 -12.00
N MET A 126 9.38 9.36 -11.53
CA MET A 126 9.54 8.51 -10.37
C MET A 126 10.76 8.95 -9.58
N VAL A 127 10.54 9.29 -8.33
CA VAL A 127 11.60 9.55 -7.35
C VAL A 127 11.73 8.31 -6.49
N LEU A 128 12.98 7.88 -6.29
CA LEU A 128 13.31 6.75 -5.45
C LEU A 128 12.74 6.94 -4.03
N HIS A 129 11.84 6.05 -3.61
CA HIS A 129 11.11 6.17 -2.34
C HIS A 129 10.38 7.50 -2.13
N GLY A 130 9.99 8.21 -3.20
CA GLY A 130 9.26 9.49 -3.13
C GLY A 130 8.02 9.49 -4.01
N ARG A 131 7.77 10.64 -4.66
CA ARG A 131 6.66 10.82 -5.61
C ARG A 131 6.79 9.96 -6.86
N ALA A 132 5.66 9.68 -7.48
CA ALA A 132 5.61 9.03 -8.78
C ALA A 132 4.39 9.45 -9.59
N SER A 133 4.49 9.37 -10.92
CA SER A 133 3.40 9.65 -11.84
C SER A 133 3.43 8.77 -13.09
N TRP A 134 2.23 8.49 -13.60
CA TRP A 134 1.99 7.73 -14.81
C TRP A 134 0.88 8.37 -15.63
N GLU A 135 0.89 8.08 -16.91
CA GLU A 135 -0.18 8.40 -17.86
C GLU A 135 -0.68 7.10 -18.46
N LEU A 136 -1.99 6.93 -18.50
CA LEU A 136 -2.65 5.92 -19.30
C LEU A 136 -2.99 6.56 -20.64
N ARG A 137 -2.50 5.97 -21.72
CA ARG A 137 -2.63 6.50 -23.08
C ARG A 137 -3.28 5.48 -24.01
N ASP A 138 -4.03 5.97 -24.98
CA ASP A 138 -4.42 5.20 -26.17
C ASP A 138 -3.30 5.30 -27.24
N GLU A 139 -3.59 5.13 -28.53
CA GLU A 139 -2.59 5.19 -29.62
C GLU A 139 -1.79 6.50 -29.69
N GLY A 140 -2.25 7.58 -29.06
CA GLY A 140 -1.48 8.82 -28.99
C GLY A 140 -1.90 9.80 -27.89
N ASP A 141 -3.11 9.68 -27.34
CA ASP A 141 -3.70 10.66 -26.46
C ASP A 141 -3.63 10.27 -24.99
N LEU A 142 -3.60 11.30 -24.15
CA LEU A 142 -3.80 11.15 -22.72
C LEU A 142 -5.26 10.78 -22.42
N VAL A 143 -5.46 9.64 -21.75
CA VAL A 143 -6.77 9.19 -21.26
C VAL A 143 -6.91 9.47 -19.77
N MET A 144 -5.91 9.06 -18.98
CA MET A 144 -5.89 9.24 -17.54
C MET A 144 -4.48 9.56 -17.06
N SER A 145 -4.33 10.34 -16.01
CA SER A 145 -3.05 10.50 -15.30
C SER A 145 -3.20 10.09 -13.84
N VAL A 146 -2.18 9.42 -13.31
CA VAL A 146 -2.09 9.02 -11.91
C VAL A 146 -0.86 9.65 -11.30
N THR A 147 -1.01 10.22 -10.10
CA THR A 147 0.10 10.80 -9.33
C THR A 147 0.05 10.34 -7.88
N ILE A 148 1.22 10.29 -7.25
CA ILE A 148 1.41 10.01 -5.82
C ILE A 148 2.40 11.03 -5.28
N ASP A 149 2.11 11.59 -4.12
CA ASP A 149 2.95 12.59 -3.45
C ASP A 149 4.24 11.99 -2.86
N ASP A 150 5.15 12.86 -2.44
CA ASP A 150 6.44 12.44 -1.88
C ASP A 150 6.32 11.63 -0.59
N GLN A 151 5.25 11.87 0.18
CA GLN A 151 4.98 11.12 1.39
C GLN A 151 4.37 9.73 1.12
N GLN A 152 3.96 9.47 -0.13
CA GLN A 152 3.21 8.27 -0.51
C GLN A 152 1.99 8.10 0.38
N VAL A 153 1.28 9.18 0.66
CA VAL A 153 0.03 9.16 1.44
C VAL A 153 -1.12 9.57 0.52
N ASN A 154 -0.91 10.60 -0.28
CA ASN A 154 -1.92 11.14 -1.17
C ASN A 154 -1.61 10.81 -2.62
N GLY A 155 -2.67 10.71 -3.41
CA GLY A 155 -2.58 10.55 -4.85
C GLY A 155 -3.73 11.24 -5.56
N MET A 156 -3.61 11.37 -6.86
CA MET A 156 -4.67 11.88 -7.72
C MET A 156 -4.82 11.00 -8.94
N ILE A 157 -6.07 10.74 -9.30
CA ILE A 157 -6.48 10.10 -10.55
C ILE A 157 -7.27 11.15 -11.33
N CYS A 158 -6.76 11.54 -12.49
CA CYS A 158 -7.39 12.56 -13.34
C CYS A 158 -7.77 11.94 -14.69
N LEU A 159 -9.03 12.11 -15.12
CA LEU A 159 -9.51 11.68 -16.43
C LEU A 159 -9.51 12.87 -17.40
N TRP A 160 -9.07 12.64 -18.63
CA TRP A 160 -8.81 13.70 -19.63
C TRP A 160 -9.61 13.56 -20.93
N LYS A 161 -10.43 12.50 -21.02
CA LYS A 161 -11.37 12.28 -22.11
C LYS A 161 -12.77 12.69 -21.65
N ASP A 162 -13.48 13.37 -22.52
CA ASP A 162 -14.88 13.76 -22.31
C ASP A 162 -15.84 12.65 -22.75
N ASP A 163 -17.12 12.81 -22.42
CA ASP A 163 -18.23 11.93 -22.84
C ASP A 163 -18.04 10.43 -22.53
N LEU A 164 -17.28 10.11 -21.48
CA LEU A 164 -17.16 8.75 -20.97
C LEU A 164 -18.49 8.30 -20.35
N THR A 165 -18.92 7.07 -20.64
CA THR A 165 -20.05 6.49 -19.92
C THR A 165 -19.65 6.21 -18.47
N PRO A 166 -20.60 6.19 -17.51
CA PRO A 166 -20.29 5.90 -16.10
C PRO A 166 -19.54 4.59 -15.90
N GLU A 167 -19.80 3.58 -16.73
CA GLU A 167 -19.14 2.28 -16.67
C GLU A 167 -17.66 2.37 -17.08
N VAL A 168 -17.36 3.17 -18.11
CA VAL A 168 -15.99 3.39 -18.58
C VAL A 168 -15.23 4.27 -17.58
N GLU A 169 -15.90 5.29 -17.01
CA GLU A 169 -15.34 6.11 -15.94
C GLU A 169 -14.94 5.25 -14.73
N GLU A 170 -15.85 4.40 -14.24
CA GLU A 170 -15.57 3.49 -13.13
C GLU A 170 -14.44 2.51 -13.46
N GLU A 171 -14.42 1.98 -14.70
CA GLU A 171 -13.33 1.13 -15.17
C GLU A 171 -11.97 1.81 -15.06
N LEU A 172 -11.86 3.04 -15.58
CA LEU A 172 -10.63 3.82 -15.54
C LEU A 172 -10.23 4.16 -14.10
N ILE A 173 -11.18 4.49 -13.23
CA ILE A 173 -10.91 4.75 -11.81
C ILE A 173 -10.36 3.50 -11.13
N MET A 174 -10.96 2.31 -11.34
CA MET A 174 -10.45 1.06 -10.77
C MET A 174 -9.04 0.73 -11.26
N VAL A 175 -8.78 0.96 -12.54
CA VAL A 175 -7.43 0.82 -13.14
C VAL A 175 -6.45 1.83 -12.52
N GLY A 176 -6.87 3.07 -12.28
CA GLY A 176 -6.07 4.09 -11.59
C GLY A 176 -5.74 3.72 -10.14
N ILE A 177 -6.71 3.22 -9.38
CA ILE A 177 -6.52 2.69 -8.02
C ILE A 177 -5.49 1.56 -8.03
N SER A 178 -5.62 0.64 -8.99
CA SER A 178 -4.68 -0.48 -9.12
C SER A 178 -3.24 0.00 -9.30
N LYS A 179 -3.04 1.09 -10.06
CA LYS A 179 -1.70 1.64 -10.29
C LYS A 179 -1.10 2.26 -9.04
N ILE A 180 -1.91 2.98 -8.26
CA ILE A 180 -1.48 3.55 -6.99
C ILE A 180 -1.07 2.43 -6.03
N GLU A 181 -1.92 1.43 -5.85
CA GLU A 181 -1.67 0.34 -4.91
C GLU A 181 -0.51 -0.57 -5.35
N GLU A 182 -0.32 -0.78 -6.65
CA GLU A 182 0.85 -1.47 -7.20
C GLU A 182 2.15 -0.75 -6.83
N TYR A 183 2.22 0.57 -7.01
CA TYR A 183 3.41 1.34 -6.63
C TYR A 183 3.66 1.30 -5.13
N ARG A 184 2.61 1.48 -4.32
CA ARG A 184 2.74 1.36 -2.86
C ARG A 184 3.25 -0.02 -2.46
N ARG A 185 2.79 -1.09 -3.13
CA ARG A 185 3.29 -2.46 -2.93
C ARG A 185 4.78 -2.56 -3.28
N LEU A 186 5.19 -2.02 -4.42
CA LEU A 186 6.58 -1.99 -4.87
C LEU A 186 7.50 -1.31 -3.83
N ILE A 187 7.09 -0.15 -3.31
CA ILE A 187 7.85 0.60 -2.32
C ILE A 187 7.88 -0.10 -0.96
N ARG A 188 6.78 -0.74 -0.53
CA ARG A 188 6.78 -1.58 0.68
C ARG A 188 7.80 -2.71 0.54
N ASN A 189 7.76 -3.46 -0.56
CA ASN A 189 8.65 -4.60 -0.78
C ASN A 189 10.12 -4.16 -0.89
N SER A 190 10.40 -2.99 -1.47
CA SER A 190 11.77 -2.49 -1.55
C SER A 190 12.33 -2.00 -0.21
N LYS A 191 11.49 -1.39 0.65
CA LYS A 191 11.88 -1.03 2.03
C LYS A 191 12.23 -2.27 2.85
N VAL A 192 11.49 -3.37 2.69
CA VAL A 192 11.80 -4.67 3.31
C VAL A 192 13.14 -5.21 2.80
N ALA A 193 13.34 -5.23 1.48
CA ALA A 193 14.57 -5.74 0.88
C ALA A 193 15.83 -4.91 1.25
N ALA A 194 15.69 -3.59 1.46
CA ALA A 194 16.80 -2.69 1.81
C ALA A 194 17.28 -2.81 3.27
N ASP A 195 16.42 -3.28 4.18
CA ASP A 195 16.73 -3.43 5.61
C ASP A 195 17.49 -4.74 5.92
N GLY A 196 17.71 -5.59 4.91
CA GLY A 196 18.42 -6.88 5.06
C GLY A 196 17.62 -7.93 5.84
N THR A 197 16.41 -7.61 6.27
CA THR A 197 15.46 -8.53 6.91
C THR A 197 14.91 -9.45 5.82
N LEU A 198 15.48 -10.65 5.74
CA LEU A 198 15.03 -11.70 4.85
C LEU A 198 13.53 -11.98 5.10
N GLU A 199 12.70 -11.86 4.06
CA GLU A 199 11.51 -12.71 3.99
C GLU A 199 12.01 -14.16 4.04
N ALA A 200 11.64 -14.90 5.08
CA ALA A 200 11.89 -16.33 5.15
C ALA A 200 11.11 -17.02 4.02
N ARG A 201 11.73 -17.09 2.84
CA ARG A 201 11.31 -17.95 1.74
C ARG A 201 11.72 -19.38 2.08
N THR A 202 10.81 -20.17 2.63
CA THR A 202 10.80 -21.62 2.40
C THR A 202 9.46 -22.22 2.81
N GLY A 203 8.87 -22.98 1.90
CA GLY A 203 7.77 -23.89 2.20
C GLY A 203 8.29 -25.06 3.01
N GLN A 204 8.29 -24.92 4.34
CA GLN A 204 8.24 -26.00 5.33
C GLN A 204 8.23 -25.35 6.72
N CYS A 205 7.26 -25.74 7.55
CA CYS A 205 6.99 -25.16 8.85
C CYS A 205 8.21 -25.12 9.80
N ASN A 206 8.39 -23.93 10.42
CA ASN A 206 9.14 -23.54 11.64
C ASN A 206 10.69 -23.56 11.60
N PRO A 207 11.35 -22.46 12.05
CA PRO A 207 10.96 -21.66 13.23
C PRO A 207 10.88 -20.14 12.97
N GLY A 208 9.67 -19.59 13.05
CA GLY A 208 9.32 -18.17 13.31
C GLY A 208 9.84 -17.09 12.33
N ILE A 209 9.03 -16.06 12.11
CA ILE A 209 9.41 -14.87 11.33
C ILE A 209 9.78 -13.71 12.24
N ASP A 210 10.70 -12.85 11.82
CA ASP A 210 10.98 -11.58 12.48
C ASP A 210 9.73 -10.70 12.43
N LEU A 211 9.16 -10.38 13.60
CA LEU A 211 7.86 -9.70 13.67
C LEU A 211 7.96 -8.28 14.23
N ILE A 212 8.85 -8.05 15.20
CA ILE A 212 9.05 -6.73 15.80
C ILE A 212 10.52 -6.43 15.98
N LYS A 213 10.86 -5.15 15.86
CA LYS A 213 12.13 -4.59 16.30
C LYS A 213 11.84 -3.62 17.44
N LEU A 214 12.58 -3.73 18.54
CA LEU A 214 12.43 -2.90 19.74
C LEU A 214 13.75 -2.18 20.05
N LYS A 215 13.74 -0.86 20.11
CA LYS A 215 14.91 -0.05 20.45
C LYS A 215 15.19 -0.05 21.96
N ILE A 216 16.22 -0.76 22.40
CA ILE A 216 16.58 -0.81 23.82
C ILE A 216 17.38 0.44 24.23
N LYS A 217 18.43 0.76 23.47
CA LYS A 217 19.31 1.91 23.67
C LYS A 217 20.02 2.28 22.35
N PRO A 218 20.70 3.45 22.23
CA PRO A 218 21.44 3.79 21.02
C PRO A 218 22.36 2.64 20.57
N GLY A 219 22.28 2.27 19.29
CA GLY A 219 23.02 1.15 18.70
C GLY A 219 22.59 -0.27 19.11
N LYS A 220 21.59 -0.45 20.00
CA LYS A 220 21.14 -1.79 20.44
C LYS A 220 19.62 -1.95 20.30
N SER A 221 19.22 -2.91 19.48
CA SER A 221 17.83 -3.34 19.31
C SER A 221 17.66 -4.80 19.69
N PHE A 222 16.42 -5.18 19.97
CA PHE A 222 15.98 -6.56 20.05
C PHE A 222 15.04 -6.84 18.89
N THR A 223 15.29 -7.92 18.15
CA THR A 223 14.39 -8.43 17.12
C THR A 223 13.71 -9.66 17.67
N ALA A 224 12.38 -9.67 17.66
CA ALA A 224 11.61 -10.81 18.14
C ALA A 224 11.12 -11.65 16.97
N VAL A 225 11.47 -12.92 17.01
CA VAL A 225 11.01 -13.96 16.09
C VAL A 225 9.78 -14.64 16.67
N GLY A 226 8.73 -14.83 15.88
CA GLY A 226 7.53 -15.51 16.36
C GLY A 226 6.57 -15.95 15.26
N ASN A 227 5.50 -16.60 15.69
CA ASN A 227 4.38 -16.96 14.83
C ASN A 227 3.27 -15.90 14.98
N PRO A 228 2.71 -15.39 13.86
CA PRO A 228 1.56 -14.50 13.90
C PRO A 228 0.38 -15.08 14.69
N GLY A 229 -0.40 -14.23 15.33
CA GLY A 229 -1.53 -14.58 16.17
C GLY A 229 -1.17 -15.15 17.54
N LYS A 230 0.06 -15.64 17.75
CA LYS A 230 0.53 -16.14 19.05
C LYS A 230 1.07 -15.00 19.92
N CYS A 231 0.81 -15.13 21.21
CA CYS A 231 1.41 -14.26 22.21
C CYS A 231 2.79 -14.77 22.63
N HIS A 232 3.74 -13.85 22.78
CA HIS A 232 5.11 -14.16 23.18
C HIS A 232 5.53 -13.28 24.36
N ASN A 233 6.12 -13.88 25.38
CA ASN A 233 6.69 -13.13 26.49
C ASN A 233 8.05 -12.54 26.08
N LEU A 234 8.32 -11.30 26.49
CA LEU A 234 9.62 -10.68 26.29
C LEU A 234 10.66 -11.38 27.18
N PRO A 235 11.86 -11.64 26.64
CA PRO A 235 12.97 -12.14 27.43
C PRO A 235 13.27 -11.23 28.63
N ALA A 236 13.69 -11.81 29.76
CA ALA A 236 13.93 -11.07 31.00
C ALA A 236 14.98 -9.94 30.88
N ASN A 237 15.83 -9.98 29.85
CA ASN A 237 16.82 -8.95 29.52
C ASN A 237 16.26 -7.77 28.70
N VAL A 238 15.02 -7.84 28.21
CA VAL A 238 14.34 -6.78 27.45
C VAL A 238 13.26 -6.14 28.34
N LYS A 239 13.70 -5.38 29.36
CA LYS A 239 12.79 -4.76 30.35
C LYS A 239 12.30 -3.36 29.97
N ASN A 240 13.09 -2.67 29.14
CA ASN A 240 12.87 -1.29 28.74
C ASN A 240 13.26 -1.14 27.27
N PHE A 241 12.38 -0.53 26.49
CA PHE A 241 12.66 -0.09 25.12
C PHE A 241 11.86 1.17 24.84
N ASP A 242 12.36 1.98 23.92
CA ASP A 242 11.70 3.20 23.50
C ASP A 242 10.64 2.86 22.46
N VAL A 243 9.38 2.76 22.89
CA VAL A 243 8.24 2.45 22.01
C VAL A 243 8.08 3.48 20.90
N TYR A 244 8.53 4.71 21.14
CA TYR A 244 8.34 5.85 20.23
C TYR A 244 9.53 6.11 19.32
N SER A 245 10.58 5.30 19.43
CA SER A 245 11.72 5.38 18.53
C SER A 245 11.32 4.88 17.14
N ASP A 246 11.78 5.54 16.07
CA ASP A 246 11.59 5.08 14.68
C ASP A 246 12.16 3.67 14.43
N ASP A 247 13.13 3.27 15.25
CA ASP A 247 13.70 1.91 15.28
C ASP A 247 12.82 0.86 16.00
N THR A 248 11.74 1.27 16.67
CA THR A 248 10.76 0.38 17.32
C THR A 248 9.53 0.27 16.43
N ARG A 249 9.39 -0.86 15.75
CA ARG A 249 8.34 -1.03 14.73
C ARG A 249 7.99 -2.50 14.52
N SER A 250 6.80 -2.72 13.99
CA SER A 250 6.51 -3.96 13.28
C SER A 250 7.49 -4.10 12.11
N LEU A 251 8.03 -5.29 11.94
CA LEU A 251 8.86 -5.62 10.78
C LEU A 251 8.02 -6.15 9.61
N VAL A 252 6.75 -6.50 9.89
CA VAL A 252 5.85 -7.11 8.94
C VAL A 252 4.55 -6.30 8.88
N SER A 253 4.46 -5.47 7.84
CA SER A 253 3.40 -4.48 7.64
C SER A 253 1.98 -5.02 7.41
N CYS A 254 1.76 -6.33 7.46
CA CYS A 254 0.42 -6.94 7.44
C CYS A 254 -0.05 -7.37 8.84
N PHE A 255 0.75 -7.13 9.88
CA PHE A 255 0.39 -7.41 11.26
C PHE A 255 0.38 -6.15 12.12
N ASP A 256 -0.72 -5.95 12.83
CA ASP A 256 -0.78 -5.02 13.95
C ASP A 256 -0.06 -5.67 15.13
N CYS A 257 1.14 -5.17 15.41
CA CYS A 257 1.97 -5.62 16.51
C CYS A 257 1.71 -4.81 17.76
N LYS A 258 1.30 -5.49 18.84
CA LYS A 258 1.00 -4.88 20.13
C LYS A 258 2.02 -5.32 21.17
N VAL A 259 2.46 -4.39 21.99
CA VAL A 259 3.26 -4.66 23.19
C VAL A 259 2.42 -4.43 24.43
N TYR A 260 2.48 -5.35 25.39
CA TYR A 260 1.59 -5.42 26.55
C TYR A 260 2.37 -5.24 27.85
N THR A 261 1.77 -4.56 28.83
CA THR A 261 2.39 -4.30 30.15
C THR A 261 2.53 -5.56 31.01
N GLU A 262 1.75 -6.61 30.71
CA GLU A 262 1.79 -7.89 31.43
C GLU A 262 2.26 -9.05 30.54
N ALA A 263 2.55 -10.19 31.18
CA ALA A 263 2.87 -11.42 30.47
C ALA A 263 1.61 -12.01 29.80
N ASN A 264 1.81 -12.83 28.77
CA ASN A 264 0.74 -13.53 28.05
C ASN A 264 -0.30 -12.58 27.41
N CYS A 265 0.15 -11.41 26.96
CA CYS A 265 -0.62 -10.41 26.22
C CYS A 265 -1.86 -9.92 26.95
N LYS A 266 -1.66 -9.65 28.25
CA LYS A 266 -2.66 -9.10 29.16
C LYS A 266 -2.33 -7.65 29.54
N GLY A 267 -3.29 -6.97 30.16
CA GLY A 267 -3.14 -5.58 30.59
C GLY A 267 -3.23 -4.58 29.43
N SER A 268 -2.76 -3.36 29.69
CA SER A 268 -2.71 -2.29 28.70
C SER A 268 -1.71 -2.62 27.58
N PHE A 269 -2.00 -2.16 26.37
CA PHE A 269 -1.12 -2.35 25.23
C PHE A 269 -0.91 -1.06 24.44
N VAL A 270 0.18 -1.04 23.68
CA VAL A 270 0.46 -0.03 22.66
C VAL A 270 0.65 -0.74 21.33
N SER A 271 0.00 -0.24 20.28
CA SER A 271 0.26 -0.70 18.91
C SER A 271 1.54 -0.05 18.38
N LEU A 272 2.37 -0.85 17.72
CA LEU A 272 3.61 -0.44 17.07
C LEU A 272 3.38 0.05 15.63
N GLU A 273 2.17 -0.09 15.08
CA GLU A 273 1.75 0.53 13.81
C GLU A 273 0.57 1.50 14.08
N GLY A 274 0.89 2.63 14.71
CA GLY A 274 -0.11 3.68 14.96
C GLY A 274 0.54 4.99 15.34
N ALA A 275 0.38 5.99 14.50
CA ALA A 275 0.61 7.40 14.81
C ALA A 275 -0.51 7.96 15.72
N ASP A 276 -0.78 7.31 16.85
CA ASP A 276 -1.44 7.94 17.99
C ASP A 276 -0.38 8.39 19.00
N ASN A 277 0.56 9.22 18.53
CA ASN A 277 1.43 10.00 19.39
C ASN A 277 0.69 11.27 19.85
N PHE A 278 -0.45 11.11 20.51
CA PHE A 278 -0.87 12.13 21.47
C PHE A 278 -0.16 11.83 22.79
N ALA A 279 0.81 12.68 23.08
CA ALA A 279 1.71 12.60 24.21
C ALA A 279 0.96 12.44 25.54
N PHE A 280 1.03 11.25 26.14
CA PHE A 280 1.13 11.17 27.58
C PHE A 280 2.61 11.08 27.93
N LYS A 281 3.21 12.24 28.22
CA LYS A 281 4.48 12.32 28.96
C LYS A 281 4.24 11.79 30.37
N THR A 282 4.16 10.47 30.52
CA THR A 282 4.31 9.85 31.83
C THR A 282 5.80 9.86 32.16
N THR A 283 6.13 10.37 33.34
CA THR A 283 7.52 10.46 33.86
C THR A 283 8.16 9.09 34.12
N LYS A 284 7.41 7.99 33.99
CA LYS A 284 7.91 6.61 34.10
C LYS A 284 7.70 5.88 32.77
N LYS A 285 8.79 5.42 32.16
CA LYS A 285 8.74 4.55 30.97
C LYS A 285 7.95 3.27 31.33
N PRO A 286 6.88 2.94 30.61
CA PRO A 286 6.13 1.71 30.86
C PRO A 286 7.01 0.48 30.63
N HIS A 287 6.87 -0.53 31.50
CA HIS A 287 7.52 -1.82 31.34
C HIS A 287 6.59 -2.76 30.57
N TYR A 288 7.02 -3.20 29.41
CA TYR A 288 6.30 -4.21 28.63
C TYR A 288 6.88 -5.60 28.91
N LYS A 289 6.01 -6.60 28.93
CA LYS A 289 6.36 -7.99 29.28
C LYS A 289 5.99 -9.01 28.23
N SER A 290 5.14 -8.65 27.27
CA SER A 290 4.79 -9.55 26.16
C SER A 290 4.39 -8.78 24.92
N TRP A 291 4.32 -9.48 23.80
CA TRP A 291 3.97 -8.93 22.51
C TRP A 291 3.19 -9.95 21.67
N ARG A 292 2.38 -9.45 20.75
CA ARG A 292 1.65 -10.24 19.76
C ARG A 292 1.53 -9.44 18.48
N CYS A 293 1.76 -10.10 17.36
CA CYS A 293 1.46 -9.56 16.04
C CYS A 293 0.37 -10.43 15.43
N GLY A 294 -0.72 -9.83 15.00
CA GLY A 294 -1.82 -10.52 14.34
C GLY A 294 -2.38 -9.68 13.21
N PRO A 295 -3.28 -10.23 12.39
CA PRO A 295 -4.07 -9.40 11.49
C PRO A 295 -4.74 -8.29 12.32
N PRO A 296 -4.92 -7.09 11.75
CA PRO A 296 -5.58 -5.96 12.41
C PRO A 296 -6.97 -6.34 12.95
#